data_AF-A0ABD5U781-F1
#
_entry.id   AF-A0ABD5U781-F1
#
_cell.length_a   1.000
_cell.length_b   1.000
_cell.length_c   1.000
_cell.angle_alpha   90.00
_cell.angle_beta   90.00
_cell.angle_gamma   90.00
#
_symmetry.space_group_name_H-M   'P 1'
#
loop_
_entity.id
_entity.type
_entity.pdbx_description
1 polymer ?
#
loop_
_entity_poly.entity_id
_entity_poly.type
_entity_poly.pdbx_seq_one_letter_code
_entity_poly.pdbx_strand_id
1 'polypeptide(L)' 'MADHDVPSEAESVAADRPDPGVSEAVETTETYETDEGLVFYDAQNPLAWILARDTVRLDDAL' A
#
# COMPACT_ATOMS: atom_id res chain seq x y z
N MET A 1 -23.30 -41.34 -7.53
CA MET A 1 -23.86 -40.17 -8.27
C MET A 1 -24.34 -39.14 -7.26
N ALA A 2 -23.44 -38.23 -6.91
CA ALA A 2 -23.66 -36.81 -6.68
C ALA A 2 -22.27 -36.27 -6.34
N ASP A 3 -21.52 -35.95 -7.40
CA ASP A 3 -20.34 -35.11 -7.33
C ASP A 3 -20.72 -33.80 -6.63
N HIS A 4 -20.05 -33.48 -5.53
CA HIS A 4 -19.98 -32.11 -5.05
C HIS A 4 -18.52 -31.70 -5.14
N ASP A 5 -18.19 -31.23 -6.34
CA ASP A 5 -17.10 -30.32 -6.62
C ASP A 5 -17.39 -29.03 -5.85
N VAL A 6 -16.62 -28.78 -4.79
CA VAL A 6 -16.38 -27.42 -4.32
C VAL A 6 -14.90 -27.22 -4.50
N PRO A 7 -14.45 -26.46 -5.51
CA PRO A 7 -13.12 -25.93 -5.47
C PRO A 7 -13.09 -25.04 -4.22
N SER A 8 -12.36 -25.48 -3.19
CA SER A 8 -11.96 -24.58 -2.12
C SER A 8 -11.21 -23.47 -2.83
N GLU A 9 -11.83 -22.30 -2.90
CA GLU A 9 -11.16 -21.05 -3.17
C GLU A 9 -10.03 -20.99 -2.15
N ALA A 10 -8.86 -21.48 -2.55
CA ALA A 10 -7.60 -21.07 -1.96
C ALA A 10 -7.56 -19.59 -2.30
N GLU A 11 -8.18 -18.81 -1.41
CA GLU A 11 -8.14 -17.37 -1.39
C GLU A 11 -6.72 -17.02 -1.75
N SER A 12 -6.60 -16.33 -2.87
CA SER A 12 -5.34 -15.95 -3.46
C SER A 12 -4.66 -14.96 -2.51
N VAL A 13 -4.05 -15.46 -1.43
CA VAL A 13 -3.08 -14.74 -0.60
C VAL A 13 -1.73 -14.74 -1.34
N ALA A 14 -1.80 -14.46 -2.64
CA ALA A 14 -0.70 -14.05 -3.47
C ALA A 14 -0.95 -12.62 -3.97
N ALA A 15 -1.73 -11.84 -3.22
CA ALA A 15 -1.75 -10.41 -3.35
C ALA A 15 -0.50 -9.88 -2.62
N ASP A 16 0.43 -9.34 -3.40
CA ASP A 16 1.53 -8.51 -2.95
C ASP A 16 2.53 -9.16 -1.99
N ARG A 17 3.39 -10.03 -2.53
CA ARG A 17 4.67 -10.22 -1.87
C ARG A 17 5.50 -8.95 -2.14
N PRO A 18 6.06 -8.30 -1.10
CA PRO A 18 6.91 -7.15 -1.28
C PRO A 18 7.95 -7.40 -2.35
N ASP A 19 8.09 -6.45 -3.28
CA ASP A 19 9.26 -6.44 -4.15
C ASP A 19 10.49 -6.40 -3.21
N PRO A 20 11.46 -7.33 -3.33
CA PRO A 20 12.53 -7.47 -2.35
C PRO A 20 13.43 -6.24 -2.21
N GLY A 21 13.26 -5.21 -3.06
CA GLY A 21 13.91 -3.90 -2.93
C GLY A 21 13.09 -2.82 -2.23
N VAL A 22 11.80 -3.02 -1.96
CA VAL A 22 10.90 -2.04 -1.34
C VAL A 22 10.71 -2.41 0.12
N SER A 23 10.93 -1.44 1.03
CA SER A 23 10.71 -1.66 2.46
C SER A 23 9.22 -1.76 2.75
N GLU A 24 8.82 -2.59 3.72
CA GLU A 24 7.45 -2.66 4.24
C GLU A 24 6.87 -1.26 4.54
N ALA A 25 7.70 -0.35 5.03
CA ALA A 25 7.29 1.03 5.31
C ALA A 25 6.85 1.80 4.05
N VAL A 26 7.42 1.51 2.88
CA VAL A 26 7.03 2.12 1.61
C VAL A 26 5.72 1.52 1.11
N GLU A 27 5.50 0.23 1.32
CA GLU A 27 4.28 -0.46 0.90
C GLU A 27 3.05 -0.04 1.72
N THR A 28 3.24 0.22 3.01
CA THR A 28 2.18 0.70 3.90
C THR A 28 1.94 2.20 3.81
N THR A 29 2.85 2.96 3.20
CA THR A 29 2.72 4.41 3.06
C THR A 29 1.77 4.75 1.92
N GLU A 30 0.71 5.47 2.25
CA GLU A 30 -0.26 5.99 1.30
C GLU A 30 -0.33 7.52 1.36
N THR A 31 -1.04 8.12 0.39
CA THR A 31 -1.18 9.58 0.30
C THR A 31 -2.57 10.04 -0.08
N TYR A 32 -3.00 11.18 0.46
CA TYR A 32 -4.16 11.92 -0.03
C TYR A 32 -3.90 13.43 -0.08
N GLU A 33 -4.63 14.10 -0.97
CA GLU A 33 -4.54 15.55 -1.18
C GLU A 33 -5.51 16.30 -0.27
N THR A 34 -5.06 17.47 0.19
CA THR A 34 -5.85 18.43 0.97
C THR A 34 -5.63 19.83 0.41
N ASP A 35 -6.44 20.80 0.85
CA ASP A 35 -6.21 22.21 0.50
C ASP A 35 -4.86 22.76 0.99
N GLU A 36 -4.25 22.12 1.99
CA GLU A 36 -2.98 22.56 2.62
C GLU A 36 -1.73 21.87 2.05
N GLY A 37 -1.90 20.79 1.28
CA GLY A 37 -0.81 19.98 0.73
C GLY A 37 -1.12 18.49 0.67
N LEU A 38 -0.05 17.69 0.55
CA LEU A 38 -0.14 16.24 0.47
C LEU A 38 0.15 15.61 1.84
N VAL A 39 -0.75 14.75 2.31
CA VAL A 39 -0.54 13.97 3.52
C VAL A 39 0.03 12.62 3.13
N PHE A 40 1.14 12.24 3.75
CA PHE A 40 1.66 10.87 3.75
C PHE A 40 1.31 10.23 5.08
N TYR A 41 0.82 9.00 5.05
CA TYR A 41 0.47 8.26 6.27
C TYR A 41 0.77 6.78 6.10
N ASP A 42 1.06 6.11 7.22
CA ASP A 42 1.16 4.66 7.26
C ASP A 42 -0.23 4.06 7.52
N ALA A 43 -0.73 3.24 6.59
CA ALA A 43 -2.05 2.62 6.68
C ALA A 43 -2.16 1.59 7.83
N GLN A 44 -1.03 1.02 8.28
CA GLN A 44 -0.95 0.08 9.40
C GLN A 44 -0.69 0.79 10.74
N ASN A 45 -0.27 2.05 10.72
CA ASN A 45 -0.12 2.90 11.91
C ASN A 45 -0.70 4.31 11.68
N PRO A 46 -2.02 4.50 11.88
CA PRO A 46 -2.70 5.76 11.57
C PRO A 46 -2.21 7.00 12.35
N LEU A 47 -1.39 6.82 13.38
CA LEU A 47 -0.78 7.92 14.12
C LEU A 47 0.53 8.42 13.48
N ALA A 48 1.08 7.69 12.52
CA ALA A 48 2.27 8.08 11.76
C ALA A 48 1.84 8.81 10.48
N TRP A 49 1.87 10.14 10.51
CA TRP A 49 1.56 10.97 9.36
C TRP A 49 2.42 12.23 9.31
N ILE A 50 2.61 12.75 8.10
CA ILE A 50 3.24 14.04 7.84
C ILE A 50 2.44 14.79 6.75
N LEU A 51 2.33 16.12 6.90
CA LEU A 51 1.80 17.01 5.86
C LEU A 51 2.97 17.73 5.19
N ALA A 52 3.07 17.60 3.87
CA ALA A 52 4.07 18.29 3.07
C ALA A 52 3.40 19.30 2.13
N ARG A 53 3.91 20.54 2.15
CA ARG A 53 3.44 21.61 1.24
C ARG A 53 4.06 21.52 -0.15
N ASP A 54 5.26 20.95 -0.22
CA ASP A 54 6.03 20.78 -1.44
C ASP A 54 6.50 19.31 -1.52
N THR A 55 6.24 18.65 -2.65
CA THR A 55 6.63 17.26 -2.88
C THR A 55 7.27 17.11 -4.26
N VAL A 56 8.16 16.12 -4.39
CA VAL A 56 8.74 15.71 -5.68
C VAL A 56 8.47 14.22 -5.87
N ARG A 57 8.34 13.78 -7.11
CA ARG A 57 8.27 12.34 -7.40
C ARG A 57 9.64 11.73 -7.15
N LEU A 58 9.65 10.55 -6.54
CA LEU A 58 10.90 9.87 -6.22
C LEU A 58 11.70 9.54 -7.50
N ASP A 59 11.01 9.13 -8.57
CA ASP A 59 11.62 8.86 -9.88
C ASP A 59 12.27 10.09 -10.53
N ASP A 60 11.79 11.29 -10.22
CA ASP A 60 12.36 12.54 -10.75
C ASP A 60 13.61 13.00 -9.95
N ALA A 61 13.81 12.43 -8.75
CA ALA A 61 14.86 12.83 -7.82
C ALA A 61 16.04 11.83 -7.76
N LEU A 62 15.96 10.72 -8.50
CA LEU A 62 16.97 9.64 -8.55
C LEU A 62 17.87 9.72 -9.78
#